data_AF-A0A7J0DHI2-F1
#
_entry.id   AF-A0A7J0DHI2-F1
#
_cell.length_a   1.000
_cell.length_b   1.000
_cell.length_c   1.000
_cell.angle_alpha   90.00
_cell.angle_beta   90.00
_cell.angle_gamma   90.00
#
_symmetry.space_group_name_H-M   'P 1'
#
loop_
_entity.id
_entity.type
_entity.pdbx_description
1 polymer ?
#
loop_
_entity_poly.entity_id
_entity_poly.type
_entity_poly.pdbx_seq_one_letter_code
_entity_poly.pdbx_strand_id
1 'polypeptide(L)'
;MSVIVFSEDYASSTACLFEVQTILEHCKKSDHFILPVFYDVDPGRVKEQARDLEKKDSSEKTKGRSAALKEVASMAGMVLQNQADG
;
A
#
# COMPACT_ATOMS: atom_id res chain seq x y z
N MET A 1 -2.56 -16.25 -2.08
CA MET A 1 -1.45 -15.31 -1.78
C MET A 1 -1.48 -14.15 -2.76
N SER A 2 -1.32 -12.92 -2.27
CA SER A 2 -1.06 -11.72 -3.09
C SER A 2 0.26 -11.09 -2.64
N VAL A 3 1.07 -10.64 -3.60
CA VAL A 3 2.26 -9.83 -3.35
C VAL A 3 1.94 -8.40 -3.77
N ILE A 4 2.17 -7.44 -2.89
CA ILE A 4 1.96 -6.02 -3.17
C ILE A 4 3.33 -5.35 -3.14
N VAL A 5 3.77 -4.85 -4.29
CA VAL A 5 5.06 -4.15 -4.41
C VAL A 5 4.83 -2.65 -4.34
N PHE A 6 5.10 -2.06 -3.18
CA PHE A 6 5.13 -0.62 -3.00
C PHE A 6 6.44 -0.06 -3.56
N SER A 7 6.34 0.97 -4.39
CA SER A 7 7.44 1.82 -4.85
C SER A 7 7.17 3.28 -4.47
N GLU A 8 8.14 4.16 -4.70
CA GLU A 8 7.99 5.60 -4.43
C GLU A 8 6.72 6.19 -5.09
N ASP A 9 6.41 5.77 -6.32
CA ASP A 9 5.25 6.27 -7.07
C ASP A 9 3.97 5.46 -6.89
N TYR A 10 3.96 4.44 -6.01
CA TYR A 10 2.82 3.53 -5.87
C TYR A 10 1.50 4.26 -5.59
N ALA A 11 1.53 5.22 -4.65
CA ALA A 11 0.36 6.00 -4.28
C ALA A 11 0.04 7.16 -5.23
N SER A 12 0.83 7.37 -6.29
CA SER A 12 0.54 8.39 -7.32
C SER A 12 -0.59 7.95 -8.25
N SER A 13 -0.82 6.64 -8.39
CA SER A 13 -1.84 6.08 -9.26
C SER A 13 -3.12 5.74 -8.49
N THR A 14 -4.22 6.43 -8.82
CA THR A 14 -5.54 6.17 -8.25
C THR A 14 -6.01 4.72 -8.43
N ALA A 15 -5.58 4.06 -9.52
CA ALA A 15 -5.91 2.66 -9.79
C ALA A 15 -5.23 1.73 -8.76
N CYS A 16 -3.97 2.01 -8.43
CA CYS A 16 -3.17 1.23 -7.50
C CYS A 16 -3.77 1.22 -6.07
N LEU A 17 -4.35 2.36 -5.67
CA LEU A 17 -5.04 2.52 -4.38
C LEU A 17 -6.33 1.68 -4.30
N PHE A 18 -7.01 1.48 -5.43
CA PHE A 18 -8.22 0.68 -5.51
C PHE A 18 -7.90 -0.83 -5.43
N GLU A 19 -6.78 -1.24 -6.04
CA GLU A 19 -6.31 -2.62 -5.98
C GLU A 19 -5.98 -3.05 -4.55
N VAL A 20 -5.28 -2.22 -3.76
CA VAL A 20 -4.95 -2.53 -2.35
C VAL A 20 -6.20 -2.78 -1.52
N GLN A 21 -7.22 -1.92 -1.64
CA GLN A 21 -8.47 -2.10 -0.91
C GLN A 21 -9.16 -3.43 -1.29
N THR A 22 -9.24 -3.72 -2.60
CA THR A 22 -9.90 -4.94 -3.10
C THR A 22 -9.17 -6.21 -2.67
N ILE A 23 -7.83 -6.20 -2.68
CA ILE A 23 -7.00 -7.32 -2.23
C ILE A 23 -7.19 -7.55 -0.73
N LEU A 24 -7.18 -6.48 0.07
CA LEU A 24 -7.38 -6.55 1.52
C LEU A 24 -8.78 -7.09 1.89
N GLU A 25 -9.82 -6.64 1.20
CA GLU A 25 -11.18 -7.14 1.42
C GLU A 25 -11.32 -8.64 1.08
N HIS A 26 -10.67 -9.12 0.02
CA HIS A 26 -10.64 -10.54 -0.30
C HIS A 26 -9.80 -11.34 0.70
N CYS A 27 -8.64 -10.82 1.10
CA CYS A 27 -7.77 -11.40 2.12
C CYS A 27 -8.51 -11.62 3.44
N LYS A 28 -9.33 -10.65 3.89
CA LYS A 28 -10.11 -10.76 5.13
C LYS A 28 -11.23 -11.81 5.08
N LYS A 29 -11.66 -12.23 3.88
CA LYS A 29 -12.78 -13.17 3.68
C LYS A 29 -12.32 -14.59 3.33
N SER A 30 -11.01 -14.84 3.25
CA SER A 30 -10.44 -16.10 2.79
C SER A 30 -9.14 -16.43 3.55
N ASP A 31 -8.60 -17.63 3.38
CA ASP A 31 -7.29 -18.02 3.93
C ASP A 31 -6.11 -17.43 3.12
N HIS A 32 -6.36 -16.29 2.46
CA HIS A 32 -5.41 -15.67 1.54
C HIS A 32 -4.57 -14.65 2.29
N PHE A 33 -3.25 -14.77 2.26
CA PHE A 33 -2.35 -13.79 2.89
C PHE A 33 -1.77 -12.79 1.88
N ILE A 34 -1.38 -11.62 2.42
CA ILE A 34 -0.73 -10.54 1.70
C ILE A 34 0.74 -10.49 2.13
N LEU A 35 1.65 -10.45 1.16
CA LEU A 35 3.07 -10.15 1.37
C LEU A 35 3.36 -8.75 0.81
N PRO A 36 3.49 -7.72 1.66
CA PRO A 36 3.95 -6.42 1.22
C PRO A 36 5.47 -6.44 0.99
N VAL A 37 5.87 -5.90 -0.16
CA VAL A 37 7.27 -5.68 -0.55
C VAL A 37 7.44 -4.19 -0.76
N PHE A 38 8.39 -3.58 -0.06
CA PHE A 38 8.71 -2.17 -0.14
C PHE A 38 9.97 -2.01 -0.97
N TYR A 39 9.80 -1.76 -2.27
CA TYR A 39 10.87 -1.58 -3.24
C TYR A 39 11.29 -0.11 -3.30
N ASP A 40 12.50 0.15 -2.81
CA ASP A 40 13.12 1.47 -2.77
C ASP A 40 12.25 2.54 -2.09
N VAL A 41 11.44 2.12 -1.11
CA VAL A 41 10.54 2.98 -0.35
C VAL A 41 10.46 2.51 1.10
N ASP A 42 10.39 3.44 2.04
CA ASP A 42 10.17 3.13 3.45
C ASP A 42 8.68 2.86 3.72
N PRO A 43 8.31 1.86 4.54
CA PRO A 43 6.91 1.62 4.94
C PRO A 43 6.23 2.85 5.56
N GLY A 44 6.97 3.69 6.28
CA GLY A 44 6.52 4.97 6.81
C GLY A 44 6.19 5.99 5.73
N ARG A 45 6.96 6.03 4.63
CA ARG A 45 6.64 6.85 3.44
C ARG A 45 5.32 6.42 2.80
N VAL A 46 5.06 5.11 2.69
CA VAL A 46 3.77 4.59 2.20
C VAL A 46 2.61 5.03 3.10
N LYS A 47 2.81 5.04 4.43
CA LYS A 47 1.81 5.54 5.40
C LYS A 47 1.61 7.05 5.29
N GLU A 48 2.65 7.81 4.98
CA GLU A 48 2.57 9.25 4.74
C GLU A 48 1.74 9.54 3.47
N GLN A 49 2.01 8.82 2.38
CA GLN A 49 1.21 8.91 1.16
C GLN A 49 -0.27 8.63 1.41
N ALA A 50 -0.58 7.64 2.26
CA ALA A 50 -1.96 7.36 2.67
C ALA A 50 -2.61 8.56 3.38
N ARG A 51 -1.85 9.34 4.17
CA ARG A 51 -2.35 10.56 4.81
C ARG A 51 -2.54 11.69 3.80
N ASP A 52 -1.64 11.82 2.83
CA ASP A 52 -1.76 12.85 1.80
C ASP A 52 -2.96 12.63 0.88
N LEU A 53 -3.35 11.37 0.64
CA LEU A 53 -4.59 11.04 -0.04
C LEU A 53 -5.81 11.57 0.73
N GLU A 54 -5.88 11.39 2.04
CA GLU A 54 -6.97 11.92 2.88
C GLU A 54 -7.02 13.46 2.90
N LYS A 55 -5.87 14.13 2.76
CA LYS A 55 -5.79 15.59 2.68
C LYS A 55 -6.27 16.12 1.33
N LYS A 56 -5.94 15.42 0.24
CA LYS A 56 -6.33 15.82 -1.13
C LYS A 56 -7.82 15.64 -1.38
N ASP A 57 -8.41 14.61 -0.79
CA ASP A 57 -9.83 14.29 -0.96
C ASP A 57 -10.39 13.63 0.30
N SER A 58 -11.33 14.30 0.97
CA SER A 58 -11.93 13.83 2.22
C SER A 58 -13.13 12.90 2.02
N SER A 59 -13.36 12.43 0.78
CA SER A 59 -14.46 11.52 0.47
C SER A 59 -14.35 10.22 1.26
N GLU A 60 -15.50 9.61 1.56
CA GLU A 60 -15.58 8.31 2.22
C GLU A 60 -14.82 7.22 1.45
N LYS A 61 -14.80 7.31 0.11
CA LYS A 61 -14.02 6.40 -0.74
C LYS A 61 -12.52 6.50 -0.48
N THR A 62 -12.02 7.70 -0.23
CA THR A 62 -10.60 7.97 0.00
C THR A 62 -10.17 7.55 1.40
N LYS A 63 -11.07 7.65 2.38
CA LYS A 63 -10.85 7.10 3.73
C LYS A 63 -10.66 5.58 3.72
N GLY A 64 -11.52 4.85 2.99
CA GLY A 64 -11.40 3.39 2.87
C GLY A 64 -10.07 2.95 2.25
N ARG A 65 -9.64 3.65 1.19
CA ARG A 65 -8.36 3.40 0.52
C ARG A 65 -7.17 3.72 1.42
N SER A 66 -7.18 4.87 2.09
CA SER A 66 -6.13 5.25 3.02
C SER A 66 -5.99 4.24 4.17
N ALA A 67 -7.11 3.79 4.73
CA ALA A 67 -7.11 2.76 5.77
C ALA A 67 -6.50 1.44 5.26
N ALA A 68 -6.89 0.99 4.07
CA ALA A 68 -6.33 -0.22 3.47
C ALA A 68 -4.82 -0.13 3.25
N LEU A 69 -4.32 0.99 2.71
CA LEU A 69 -2.88 1.21 2.57
C LEU A 69 -2.15 1.22 3.91
N LYS A 70 -2.67 1.91 4.92
CA LYS A 70 -2.07 1.96 6.25
C LYS A 70 -1.99 0.57 6.89
N GLU A 71 -3.04 -0.23 6.69
CA GLU A 71 -3.10 -1.60 7.22
C GLU A 71 -2.06 -2.50 6.55
N VAL A 72 -2.04 -2.55 5.20
CA VAL A 72 -1.07 -3.37 4.46
C VAL A 72 0.36 -2.90 4.71
N ALA A 73 0.62 -1.59 4.77
CA ALA A 73 1.95 -1.05 5.09
C ALA A 73 2.39 -1.28 6.55
N SER A 74 1.49 -1.77 7.41
CA SER A 74 1.80 -2.16 8.79
C SER A 74 1.96 -3.66 8.97
N MET A 75 1.70 -4.47 7.93
CA MET A 75 1.93 -5.91 7.96
C MET A 75 3.43 -6.23 7.88
N ALA A 76 3.81 -7.42 8.39
CA ALA A 76 5.16 -7.93 8.20
C ALA A 76 5.44 -8.12 6.70
N GLY A 77 6.59 -7.63 6.24
CA GLY A 77 6.93 -7.58 4.82
C GLY A 77 8.43 -7.53 4.57
N MET A 78 8.81 -7.33 3.31
CA MET A 78 10.20 -7.25 2.88
C MET A 78 10.53 -5.84 2.41
N VAL A 79 11.62 -5.26 2.89
CA VAL A 79 12.19 -4.02 2.34
C VAL A 79 13.29 -4.41 1.37
N LEU A 80 13.16 -3.99 0.11
CA LEU A 80 14.13 -4.22 -0.96
C LEU A 80 14.70 -2.87 -1.39
N GLN A 81 15.99 -2.65 -1.16
CA GLN A 81 16.70 -1.50 -1.70
C GLN A 81 17.29 -1.86 -3.04
N ASN A 82 17.16 -0.98 -4.03
CA ASN A 82 17.85 -1.18 -5.30
C ASN A 82 19.36 -1.08 -5.06
N GLN A 83 20.11 -2.13 -5.39
CA GLN A 83 21.58 -2.19 -5.25
C GLN A 83 22.29 -1.76 -6.53
N ALA A 84 21.65 -0.94 -7.37
CA ALA A 84 22.35 -0.24 -8.44
C ALA A 84 23.23 0.86 -7.82
N ASP A 85 24.29 0.44 -7.13
CA ASP A 85 25.52 1.22 -7.10
C ASP A 85 25.88 1.49 -8.57
N GLY A 86 26.00 2.79 -8.91
CA GLY A 86 26.20 3.28 -10.27
C GLY A 86 27.49 2.80 -10.94
#